data_AF-A0A699XKS1-F1
#
_entry.id   AF-A0A699XKS1-F1
#
_cell.length_a   1.000
_cell.length_b   1.000
_cell.length_c   1.000
_cell.angle_alpha   90.00
_cell.angle_beta   90.00
_cell.angle_gamma   90.00
#
_symmetry.space_group_name_H-M   'P 1'
#
loop_
_entity.id
_entity.type
_entity.pdbx_description
1 polymer ?
#
loop_
_entity_poly.entity_id
_entity_poly.type
_entity_poly.pdbx_seq_one_letter_code
_entity_poly.pdbx_strand_id
1 'polypeptide(L)' 'DRVRLIGAVPHAALPELLAAADVMALASASEGLANAWVEALSCGTPIVITDAGGAREVVTSEAAGRVADRAPIAFAGGIA' A
#
# COMPACT_ATOMS: atom_id res chain seq x y z
N ASP A 1 19.10 5.09 -8.65
CA ASP A 1 18.92 3.91 -9.53
C ASP A 1 17.92 2.86 -9.06
N ARG A 2 17.27 2.99 -7.89
CA ARG A 2 16.24 2.05 -7.40
C ARG A 2 14.83 2.65 -7.30
N VAL A 3 14.66 3.87 -7.82
CA VAL A 3 13.41 4.63 -7.74
C VAL A 3 13.11 5.12 -9.15
N ARG A 4 11.89 4.83 -9.61
CA ARG A 4 11.35 5.34 -10.86
C ARG A 4 10.12 6.18 -10.57
N LEU A 5 10.19 7.47 -10.88
CA LEU A 5 9.04 8.37 -10.81
C LEU A 5 8.36 8.39 -12.18
N ILE A 6 7.16 7.83 -12.28
CA ILE A 6 6.41 7.69 -13.55
C ILE A 6 5.43 8.84 -13.82
N GLY A 7 5.31 9.78 -12.89
CA GLY A 7 4.36 10.90 -12.97
C GLY A 7 2.91 10.47 -12.79
N ALA A 8 1.98 11.31 -13.23
CA ALA A 8 0.57 10.97 -13.26
C ALA A 8 0.30 9.94 -14.37
N VAL A 9 -0.43 8.88 -14.04
CA VAL A 9 -0.82 7.83 -14.97
C VAL A 9 -2.34 7.82 -15.13
N PRO A 10 -2.89 7.44 -16.30
CA PRO A 10 -4.31 7.23 -16.46
C PRO A 10 -4.82 6.18 -15.47
N HIS A 11 -5.99 6.41 -14.87
CA HIS A 11 -6.57 5.49 -13.89
C HIS A 11 -6.75 4.07 -14.45
N ALA A 12 -7.07 3.95 -15.75
CA ALA A 12 -7.20 2.67 -16.44
C ALA A 12 -5.90 1.83 -16.49
N ALA A 13 -4.73 2.45 -16.30
CA ALA A 13 -3.44 1.75 -16.23
C ALA A 13 -3.07 1.31 -14.81
N LEU A 14 -3.78 1.78 -13.77
CA LEU A 14 -3.45 1.45 -12.39
C LEU A 14 -3.57 -0.05 -12.07
N PRO A 15 -4.60 -0.79 -12.54
CA PRO A 15 -4.71 -2.20 -12.21
C PRO A 15 -3.50 -3.02 -12.66
N GLU A 16 -2.97 -2.76 -13.86
CA GLU A 16 -1.76 -3.42 -14.36
C GLU A 16 -0.53 -3.07 -13.52
N LEU A 17 -0.38 -1.80 -13.12
CA LEU A 17 0.75 -1.35 -12.29
C LEU A 17 0.69 -1.94 -10.88
N LEU A 18 -0.50 -1.98 -10.27
CA LEU A 18 -0.70 -2.54 -8.94
C LEU A 18 -0.46 -4.05 -8.96
N ALA A 19 -1.08 -4.78 -9.90
CA ALA A 19 -0.92 -6.22 -10.02
C ALA A 19 0.53 -6.65 -10.34
N ALA A 20 1.32 -5.78 -10.96
CA ALA A 20 2.74 -6.02 -11.23
C ALA A 20 3.66 -5.74 -10.02
N ALA A 21 3.16 -5.10 -8.97
CA ALA A 21 3.93 -4.79 -7.77
C ALA A 21 3.84 -5.94 -6.76
N ASP A 22 4.96 -6.25 -6.10
CA ASP A 22 4.98 -7.22 -4.98
C ASP A 22 4.25 -6.68 -3.75
N VAL A 23 4.25 -5.35 -3.57
CA VAL A 23 3.63 -4.66 -2.43
C VAL A 23 3.26 -3.23 -2.79
N MET A 24 2.14 -2.76 -2.26
CA MET A 24 1.78 -1.34 -2.25
C MET A 24 2.12 -0.75 -0.88
N ALA A 25 2.94 0.30 -0.86
CA ALA A 25 3.40 0.93 0.36
C ALA A 25 2.87 2.37 0.48
N LEU A 26 2.12 2.66 1.55
CA LEU A 26 1.58 4.01 1.82
C LEU A 26 1.80 4.43 3.28
N ALA A 27 2.84 5.23 3.53
CA ALA A 27 3.23 5.70 4.86
C ALA A 27 2.49 7.00 5.29
N SER A 28 1.18 7.06 5.06
CA SER A 28 0.37 8.25 5.36
C SER A 28 0.32 8.57 6.87
N ALA A 29 0.12 9.84 7.23
CA ALA A 29 -0.07 10.21 8.64
C ALA A 29 -1.54 10.14 9.09
N SER A 30 -2.46 10.25 8.13
CA SER A 30 -3.90 10.28 8.36
C SER A 30 -4.59 9.81 7.09
N GLU A 31 -5.56 8.93 7.24
CA GLU A 31 -6.46 8.45 6.19
C GLU A 31 -7.83 8.19 6.82
N GLY A 32 -8.88 8.16 6.00
CA GLY A 32 -10.16 7.57 6.37
C GLY A 32 -10.10 6.07 6.04
N LEU A 33 -10.63 5.71 4.88
CA LEU A 33 -10.36 4.43 4.22
C LEU A 33 -9.80 4.77 2.84
N ALA A 34 -8.50 4.63 2.64
CA ALA A 34 -7.90 5.07 1.38
C ALA A 34 -8.31 4.13 0.24
N ASN A 35 -8.89 4.70 -0.82
CA ASN A 35 -9.27 3.92 -2.01
C ASN A 35 -8.08 3.16 -2.60
N ALA A 36 -6.88 3.75 -2.55
CA ALA A 36 -5.65 3.12 -3.02
C ALA A 36 -5.37 1.78 -2.31
N TRP A 37 -5.72 1.64 -1.01
CA TRP A 37 -5.59 0.37 -0.30
C TRP A 37 -6.53 -0.68 -0.89
N VAL A 38 -7.79 -0.31 -1.09
CA VAL A 38 -8.82 -1.20 -1.65
C VAL A 38 -8.48 -1.57 -3.10
N GLU A 39 -8.01 -0.63 -3.91
CA GLU A 39 -7.57 -0.85 -5.29
C GLU A 39 -6.40 -1.85 -5.34
N ALA A 40 -5.38 -1.67 -4.49
CA ALA A 40 -4.24 -2.59 -4.41
C ALA A 40 -4.67 -4.01 -4.03
N LEU A 41 -5.45 -4.14 -2.95
CA LEU A 41 -5.99 -5.44 -2.52
C LEU A 41 -6.87 -6.09 -3.59
N SER A 42 -7.66 -5.30 -4.32
CA SER A 42 -8.51 -5.80 -5.42
C SER A 42 -7.70 -6.31 -6.61
N CYS A 43 -6.48 -5.80 -6.79
CA CYS A 43 -5.53 -6.27 -7.79
C CYS A 43 -4.67 -7.47 -7.31
N GLY A 44 -4.90 -7.95 -6.09
CA GLY A 44 -4.13 -9.04 -5.48
C GLY A 44 -2.81 -8.59 -4.86
N THR A 45 -2.60 -7.28 -4.70
CA THR A 45 -1.36 -6.71 -4.18
C THR A 45 -1.48 -6.46 -2.68
N PRO A 46 -0.67 -7.10 -1.83
CA PRO A 46 -0.69 -6.84 -0.39
C PRO A 46 -0.22 -5.41 -0.09
N ILE A 47 -0.67 -4.87 1.04
CA ILE A 47 -0.41 -3.47 1.43
C ILE A 47 0.47 -3.38 2.68
N VAL A 48 1.39 -2.41 2.70
CA VAL A 48 2.14 -2.00 3.89
C VAL A 48 1.80 -0.56 4.20
N ILE A 49 1.05 -0.36 5.28
CA ILE A 49 0.42 0.91 5.61
C ILE A 49 0.64 1.26 7.07
N THR A 50 0.39 2.49 7.44
CA THR A 50 0.42 2.95 8.83
C THR A 50 -0.86 2.63 9.57
N ASP A 51 -0.82 2.65 10.91
CA ASP A 51 -2.02 2.57 11.76
C ASP A 51 -2.83 3.88 11.70
N ALA A 52 -3.42 4.16 10.54
CA ALA A 52 -4.19 5.36 10.25
C ALA A 52 -5.62 4.98 9.83
N GLY A 53 -6.62 5.67 10.36
CA GLY A 53 -8.02 5.48 9.98
C GLY A 53 -8.46 4.01 9.99
N GLY A 54 -9.09 3.59 8.89
CA GLY A 54 -9.60 2.25 8.63
C GLY A 54 -8.53 1.23 8.21
N ALA A 55 -7.24 1.46 8.47
CA ALA A 55 -6.17 0.51 8.15
C ALA A 55 -6.46 -0.91 8.67
N ARG A 56 -6.99 -1.01 9.90
CA ARG A 56 -7.33 -2.28 10.55
C ARG A 56 -8.63 -2.91 10.04
N GLU A 57 -9.39 -2.20 9.21
CA GLU A 57 -10.57 -2.74 8.54
C GLU A 57 -10.20 -3.51 7.26
N VAL A 58 -9.08 -3.14 6.62
CA VAL A 58 -8.62 -3.76 5.37
C VAL A 58 -7.50 -4.78 5.58
N VAL A 59 -6.60 -4.56 6.54
CA VAL A 59 -5.56 -5.53 6.91
C VAL A 59 -6.14 -6.53 7.91
N THR A 60 -6.91 -7.48 7.38
CA THR A 60 -7.64 -8.51 8.18
C THR A 60 -6.92 -9.86 8.22
N SER A 61 -5.86 -10.03 7.43
CA SER A 61 -5.03 -11.23 7.39
C SER A 61 -3.61 -10.90 6.93
N GLU A 62 -2.67 -11.81 7.16
CA GLU A 62 -1.29 -11.65 6.66
C GLU A 62 -1.21 -11.55 5.13
N ALA A 63 -2.15 -12.18 4.42
CA ALA A 63 -2.24 -12.11 2.96
C ALA A 63 -2.69 -10.73 2.46
N ALA A 64 -3.43 -9.97 3.28
CA ALA A 64 -3.79 -8.59 2.96
C ALA A 64 -2.61 -7.63 3.17
N GLY A 65 -1.67 -7.97 4.05
CA GLY A 65 -0.44 -7.22 4.27
C GLY A 65 -0.19 -6.89 5.74
N ARG A 66 0.39 -5.71 6.01
CA ARG A 66 0.89 -5.34 7.35
C ARG A 66 0.58 -3.89 7.70
N VAL A 67 0.27 -3.66 8.98
CA VAL A 67 0.25 -2.32 9.58
C VAL A 67 1.59 -2.09 10.29
N ALA A 68 2.29 -1.02 9.96
CA ALA A 68 3.62 -0.70 10.45
C ALA A 68 3.71 0.73 11.03
N ASP A 69 4.66 0.96 11.93
CA ASP A 69 4.91 2.29 12.45
C ASP A 69 5.40 3.24 11.36
N ARG A 70 4.99 4.52 11.46
CA ARG A 70 5.40 5.59 10.53
C ARG A 70 6.82 6.10 10.80
N ALA A 71 7.75 5.18 11.03
CA ALA A 71 9.18 5.43 11.18
C ALA A 71 9.94 4.67 10.08
N PRO A 72 10.98 5.27 9.45
CA PRO A 72 11.59 4.69 8.24
C PRO A 72 12.02 3.22 8.38
N ILE A 73 12.68 2.87 9.50
CA ILE A 73 13.19 1.51 9.73
C ILE A 73 12.04 0.53 9.99
N ALA A 74 11.08 0.92 10.83
CA ALA A 74 9.94 0.07 11.16
C ALA A 74 9.05 -0.18 9.93
N PHE A 75 8.80 0.86 9.14
CA PHE A 75 8.01 0.77 7.91
C PHE A 75 8.70 -0.09 6.86
N ALA A 76 10.02 0.06 6.68
CA ALA A 76 10.79 -0.80 5.78
C ALA A 76 10.73 -2.29 6.18
N GLY A 77 10.67 -2.59 7.48
CA GLY A 77 10.48 -3.96 7.98
C GLY A 77 9.14 -4.59 7.58
N GLY A 78 8.14 -3.78 7.21
CA GLY A 78 6.86 -4.27 6.69
C GLY A 78 6.90 -4.68 5.22
N ILE A 79 7.86 -4.18 4.44
CA ILE A 79 8.01 -4.41 2.99
C ILE A 79 8.71 -5.74 2.67
N ALA A 80 9.32 -6.36 3.67
CA ALA A 80 10.17 -7.56 3.55
C ALA A 80 9.38 -8.88 3.34
#